data_AF-A0A967BIB9-F1
#
_entry.id   AF-A0A967BIB9-F1
#
_cell.length_a   1.000
_cell.length_b   1.000
_cell.length_c   1.000
_cell.angle_alpha   90.00
_cell.angle_beta   90.00
_cell.angle_gamma   90.00
#
_symmetry.space_group_name_H-M   'P 1'
#
loop_
_entity.id
_entity.type
_entity.pdbx_description
1 polymer ?
#
loop_
_entity_poly.entity_id
_entity_poly.type
_entity_poly.pdbx_seq_one_letter_code
_entity_poly.pdbx_strand_id
1 'polypeptide(L)'
;MYSRIFIIIILTVLTSCVPPGLESDDTKEVSSKTDLPVVISCKTLLNIAAEHYAQNNWDEVVRAYENVIQNGCPGDDTTLISLPQIYLYWAIAYENQLSYDSAAVILESGLKIVPNNIEMQKHLAFIYRKQRNNKELIRLFEDVCKLRPDNEETLINLAVLYKELFIYEKQIAVLKKIIELNPDNREALGDLIESYQNTGQNIEDLLELGIDLPEEKIFESLYFSRDMILGPPRPPPPIIHTTKTRVKFVPYDDPPRPLLPIRPKYPEIAREGGIEGTVIVQVFIDKYGNVTKAVILKGIPGTGLDEAAIDALRKTRFRSAKQRGKSVGVWISIPVNFKLK
;
A
#
# COMPACT_ATOMS: atom_id res chain seq x y z
N MET A 1 -30.84 -46.40 -58.69
CA MET A 1 -31.62 -46.13 -57.46
C MET A 1 -31.56 -44.62 -57.24
N TYR A 2 -32.70 -43.93 -57.13
CA TYR A 2 -32.79 -42.46 -57.20
C TYR A 2 -33.06 -41.83 -55.81
N SER A 3 -33.02 -40.50 -55.76
CA SER A 3 -33.68 -39.61 -54.77
C SER A 3 -32.84 -39.16 -53.56
N ARG A 4 -32.79 -37.86 -53.19
CA ARG A 4 -33.24 -36.62 -53.88
C ARG A 4 -32.45 -35.41 -53.33
N ILE A 5 -32.23 -34.41 -54.19
CA ILE A 5 -31.96 -33.03 -53.77
C ILE A 5 -33.31 -32.32 -53.57
N PHE A 6 -33.39 -31.36 -52.65
CA PHE A 6 -34.49 -30.40 -52.59
C PHE A 6 -33.96 -28.97 -52.52
N ILE A 7 -34.35 -28.17 -53.52
CA ILE A 7 -34.16 -26.72 -53.57
C ILE A 7 -35.52 -26.11 -53.24
N ILE A 8 -35.56 -25.09 -52.39
CA ILE A 8 -36.80 -24.32 -52.13
C ILE A 8 -36.69 -22.99 -52.86
N ILE A 9 -37.46 -22.88 -53.95
CA ILE A 9 -37.83 -21.61 -54.58
C ILE A 9 -39.23 -21.28 -54.04
N ILE A 10 -39.45 -20.06 -53.58
CA ILE A 10 -40.80 -19.53 -53.34
C ILE A 10 -41.04 -18.38 -54.32
N LEU A 11 -42.23 -18.42 -54.94
CA LEU A 11 -42.61 -17.58 -56.07
C LEU A 11 -43.32 -16.29 -55.59
N THR A 12 -43.15 -15.22 -56.35
CA THR A 12 -43.96 -13.99 -56.23
C THR A 12 -45.39 -14.22 -56.70
N VAL A 13 -46.36 -13.57 -56.06
CA VAL A 13 -47.70 -13.34 -56.64
C VAL A 13 -48.03 -11.85 -56.56
N LEU A 14 -48.39 -11.27 -57.71
CA LEU A 14 -48.92 -9.91 -57.84
C LEU A 14 -50.42 -10.00 -58.14
N THR A 15 -51.24 -9.21 -57.45
CA THR A 15 -52.60 -8.85 -57.89
C THR A 15 -52.88 -7.38 -57.56
N SER A 16 -53.45 -6.65 -58.52
CA SER A 16 -53.65 -5.19 -58.45
C SER A 16 -55.14 -4.83 -58.49
N CYS A 17 -55.54 -3.70 -57.90
CA CYS A 17 -56.73 -2.93 -58.32
C CYS A 17 -56.69 -1.47 -57.81
N VAL A 18 -57.25 -0.54 -58.60
CA VAL A 18 -57.08 0.94 -58.58
C VAL A 18 -58.23 1.59 -59.39
N PRO A 19 -58.61 2.89 -59.29
CA PRO A 19 -58.54 3.87 -58.19
C PRO A 19 -59.96 3.95 -57.52
N PRO A 20 -60.74 5.06 -57.35
CA PRO A 20 -60.56 6.53 -57.54
C PRO A 20 -59.71 7.16 -56.39
N GLY A 21 -59.57 8.48 -56.14
CA GLY A 21 -60.24 9.71 -56.62
C GLY A 21 -61.44 10.10 -55.73
N LEU A 22 -61.77 11.36 -55.44
CA LEU A 22 -61.24 12.70 -55.81
C LEU A 22 -61.13 13.55 -54.49
N GLU A 23 -60.83 14.86 -54.39
CA GLU A 23 -60.75 15.98 -55.36
C GLU A 23 -59.63 16.99 -54.97
N SER A 24 -59.94 18.19 -54.43
CA SER A 24 -59.01 19.34 -54.33
C SER A 24 -59.16 20.25 -53.10
N ASP A 25 -58.05 20.80 -52.61
CA ASP A 25 -57.86 22.26 -52.54
C ASP A 25 -56.37 22.61 -52.76
N ASP A 26 -56.07 23.80 -53.28
CA ASP A 26 -54.81 24.11 -53.99
C ASP A 26 -54.27 25.49 -53.61
N THR A 27 -53.30 25.54 -52.68
CA THR A 27 -52.40 26.70 -52.52
C THR A 27 -50.94 26.27 -52.50
N LYS A 28 -50.17 26.83 -53.44
CA LYS A 28 -48.83 26.37 -53.80
C LYS A 28 -47.75 27.13 -53.02
N GLU A 29 -46.98 26.42 -52.21
CA GLU A 29 -45.72 26.95 -51.68
C GLU A 29 -44.63 26.86 -52.77
N VAL A 30 -44.28 28.01 -53.36
CA VAL A 30 -43.21 28.11 -54.37
C VAL A 30 -41.97 28.72 -53.73
N SER A 31 -41.08 27.85 -53.25
CA SER A 31 -39.71 28.23 -52.86
C SER A 31 -38.69 27.36 -53.58
N SER A 32 -38.37 27.73 -54.82
CA SER A 32 -37.24 27.15 -55.55
C SER A 32 -35.99 27.98 -55.30
N LYS A 33 -35.11 27.54 -54.41
CA LYS A 33 -33.69 27.92 -54.41
C LYS A 33 -32.82 26.70 -54.15
N THR A 34 -31.92 26.42 -55.07
CA THR A 34 -30.81 25.49 -54.87
C THR A 34 -29.78 26.19 -53.99
N ASP A 35 -29.78 25.86 -52.71
CA ASP A 35 -28.69 26.27 -51.82
C ASP A 35 -27.40 25.58 -52.27
N LEU A 36 -26.45 26.36 -52.77
CA LEU A 36 -25.05 25.94 -52.77
C LEU A 36 -24.62 25.77 -51.30
N PRO A 37 -23.81 24.75 -50.97
CA PRO A 37 -23.30 24.61 -49.62
C PRO A 37 -22.58 25.90 -49.22
N VAL A 38 -23.04 26.53 -48.13
CA VAL A 38 -22.46 27.76 -47.61
C VAL A 38 -21.07 27.44 -47.08
N VAL A 39 -20.04 27.72 -47.87
CA VAL A 39 -18.64 27.53 -47.46
C VAL A 39 -18.28 28.58 -46.41
N ILE A 40 -18.53 28.26 -45.14
CA ILE A 40 -18.19 29.11 -44.00
C ILE A 40 -16.67 29.21 -43.92
N SER A 41 -16.12 30.43 -43.90
CA SER A 41 -14.67 30.60 -43.84
C SER A 41 -14.09 30.08 -42.53
N CYS A 42 -12.88 29.52 -42.56
CA CYS A 42 -12.17 29.05 -41.37
C CYS A 42 -12.06 30.13 -40.28
N LYS A 43 -11.84 31.39 -40.67
CA LYS A 43 -11.85 32.56 -39.77
C LYS A 43 -13.21 32.76 -39.09
N THR A 44 -14.31 32.55 -39.82
CA THR A 44 -15.67 32.62 -39.27
C THR A 44 -15.92 31.50 -38.27
N LEU A 45 -15.53 30.26 -38.60
CA LEU A 45 -15.67 29.10 -37.70
C LEU A 45 -14.87 29.29 -36.40
N LEU A 46 -13.63 29.77 -36.48
CA LEU A 46 -12.79 30.07 -35.31
C LEU A 46 -13.37 31.21 -34.44
N ASN A 47 -13.95 32.24 -35.06
CA ASN A 47 -14.64 33.30 -34.32
C ASN A 47 -15.88 32.78 -33.59
N ILE A 48 -16.70 31.93 -34.23
CA ILE A 48 -17.87 31.29 -33.62
C ILE A 48 -17.45 30.41 -32.44
N ALA A 49 -16.39 29.60 -32.61
CA ALA A 49 -15.83 28.79 -31.53
C ALA A 49 -15.41 29.66 -30.34
N ALA A 50 -14.67 30.76 -30.58
CA ALA A 50 -14.19 31.67 -29.54
C ALA A 50 -15.32 32.41 -28.81
N GLU A 51 -16.36 32.87 -29.54
CA GLU A 51 -17.53 33.52 -28.94
C GLU A 51 -18.29 32.55 -28.02
N HIS A 52 -18.58 31.34 -28.48
CA HIS A 52 -19.27 30.34 -27.66
C HIS A 52 -18.40 29.83 -26.50
N TYR A 53 -17.07 29.83 -26.64
CA TYR A 53 -16.14 29.51 -25.55
C TYR A 53 -16.24 30.56 -24.43
N ALA A 54 -16.26 31.84 -24.78
CA ALA A 54 -16.47 32.93 -23.80
C ALA A 54 -17.86 32.90 -23.13
N GLN A 55 -18.85 32.28 -23.79
CA GLN A 55 -20.20 32.06 -23.25
C GLN A 55 -20.34 30.75 -22.43
N ASN A 56 -19.34 29.86 -22.45
CA ASN A 56 -19.40 28.47 -21.93
C ASN A 56 -20.45 27.58 -22.67
N ASN A 57 -20.77 27.91 -23.92
CA ASN A 57 -21.72 27.17 -24.75
C ASN A 57 -21.05 25.96 -25.42
N TRP A 58 -20.60 25.00 -24.61
CA TRP A 58 -19.69 23.90 -25.03
C TRP A 58 -20.19 23.07 -26.21
N ASP A 59 -21.51 22.86 -26.33
CA ASP A 59 -22.10 22.10 -27.44
C ASP A 59 -21.93 22.78 -28.80
N GLU A 60 -21.90 24.12 -28.83
CA GLU A 60 -21.61 24.91 -30.03
C GLU A 60 -20.09 25.03 -30.27
N VAL A 61 -19.29 25.12 -29.19
CA VAL A 61 -17.81 25.09 -29.28
C VAL A 61 -17.32 23.80 -29.93
N VAL A 62 -17.84 22.65 -29.49
CA VAL A 62 -17.52 21.34 -30.07
C VAL A 62 -17.90 21.28 -31.54
N ARG A 63 -19.12 21.71 -31.91
CA ARG A 63 -19.55 21.74 -33.32
C ARG A 63 -18.73 22.71 -34.16
N ALA A 64 -18.33 23.85 -33.63
CA ALA A 64 -17.50 24.82 -34.34
C ALA A 64 -16.10 24.25 -34.63
N TYR A 65 -15.43 23.65 -33.64
CA TYR A 65 -14.12 23.03 -33.85
C TYR A 65 -14.16 21.77 -34.72
N GLU A 66 -15.22 20.96 -34.62
CA GLU A 66 -15.44 19.84 -35.54
C GLU A 66 -15.53 20.35 -37.00
N ASN A 67 -16.30 21.41 -37.25
CA ASN A 67 -16.38 22.03 -38.57
C ASN A 67 -15.03 22.60 -39.05
N VAL A 68 -14.20 23.18 -38.17
CA VAL A 68 -12.83 23.65 -38.54
C VAL A 68 -11.99 22.49 -39.09
N ILE A 69 -12.03 21.33 -38.44
CA ILE A 69 -11.24 20.16 -38.86
C ILE A 69 -11.87 19.48 -40.09
N GLN A 70 -13.19 19.34 -40.17
CA GLN A 70 -13.87 18.74 -41.33
C GLN A 70 -13.67 19.56 -42.62
N ASN A 71 -13.60 20.90 -42.53
CA ASN A 71 -13.32 21.76 -43.68
C ASN A 71 -11.81 21.85 -44.04
N GLY A 72 -10.94 21.09 -43.36
CA GLY A 72 -9.51 21.04 -43.65
C GLY A 72 -8.77 22.36 -43.40
N CYS A 73 -9.26 23.18 -42.46
CA CYS A 73 -8.75 24.53 -42.24
C CYS A 73 -7.26 24.53 -41.87
N PRO A 74 -6.39 25.23 -42.62
CA PRO A 74 -4.96 25.30 -42.34
C PRO A 74 -4.72 26.09 -41.05
N GLY A 75 -4.38 25.38 -39.97
CA GLY A 75 -4.18 25.96 -38.64
C GLY A 75 -2.94 26.86 -38.48
N ASP A 76 -2.22 27.15 -39.58
CA ASP A 76 -1.09 28.07 -39.64
C ASP A 76 -1.39 29.35 -40.46
N ASP A 77 -2.48 29.40 -41.24
CA ASP A 77 -2.84 30.54 -42.11
C ASP A 77 -3.85 31.51 -41.46
N THR A 78 -3.92 31.53 -40.13
CA THR A 78 -4.78 32.48 -39.39
C THR A 78 -4.08 33.13 -38.20
N THR A 79 -4.17 34.45 -38.10
CA THR A 79 -3.69 35.25 -36.98
C THR A 79 -4.61 35.16 -35.74
N LEU A 80 -5.13 33.97 -35.45
CA LEU A 80 -6.11 33.71 -34.38
C LEU A 80 -5.58 32.69 -33.39
N ILE A 81 -5.59 31.40 -33.74
CA ILE A 81 -5.04 30.30 -32.93
C ILE A 81 -4.42 29.24 -33.84
N SER A 82 -3.34 28.62 -33.34
CA SER A 82 -2.62 27.55 -34.03
C SER A 82 -3.34 26.19 -33.95
N LEU A 83 -3.00 25.25 -34.85
CA LEU A 83 -3.59 23.90 -34.83
C LEU A 83 -3.50 23.19 -33.45
N PRO A 84 -2.39 23.25 -32.69
CA PRO A 84 -2.35 22.66 -31.35
C PRO A 84 -3.29 23.35 -30.35
N GLN A 85 -3.52 24.65 -30.47
CA GLN A 85 -4.48 25.36 -29.62
C GLN A 85 -5.92 24.94 -29.94
N ILE A 86 -6.25 24.68 -31.22
CA ILE A 86 -7.55 24.13 -31.62
C ILE A 86 -7.81 22.78 -30.93
N TYR A 87 -6.87 21.83 -31.00
CA TYR A 87 -7.02 20.54 -30.31
C TYR A 87 -7.14 20.69 -28.78
N LEU A 88 -6.37 21.58 -28.16
CA LEU A 88 -6.43 21.82 -26.72
C LEU A 88 -7.78 22.42 -26.29
N TYR A 89 -8.26 23.48 -26.95
CA TYR A 89 -9.53 24.11 -26.59
C TYR A 89 -10.74 23.23 -26.93
N TRP A 90 -10.68 22.45 -28.01
CA TRP A 90 -11.73 21.49 -28.34
C TRP A 90 -11.81 20.36 -27.31
N ALA A 91 -10.66 19.85 -26.84
CA ALA A 91 -10.64 18.91 -25.73
C ALA A 91 -11.28 19.51 -24.47
N ILE A 92 -10.87 20.71 -24.05
CA ILE A 92 -11.41 21.39 -22.86
C ILE A 92 -12.94 21.59 -22.94
N ALA A 93 -13.51 21.79 -24.13
CA ALA A 93 -14.97 21.82 -24.30
C ALA A 93 -15.62 20.47 -23.93
N TYR A 94 -15.06 19.35 -24.41
CA TYR A 94 -15.47 18.00 -23.98
C TYR A 94 -15.20 17.73 -22.48
N GLU A 95 -14.12 18.28 -21.89
CA GLU A 95 -13.87 18.15 -20.44
C GLU A 95 -14.98 18.81 -19.61
N ASN A 96 -15.45 19.99 -20.02
CA ASN A 96 -16.55 20.71 -19.36
C ASN A 96 -17.91 20.00 -19.55
N GLN A 97 -18.10 19.30 -20.67
CA GLN A 97 -19.23 18.38 -20.87
C GLN A 97 -19.08 17.05 -20.09
N LEU A 98 -18.01 16.86 -19.31
CA LEU A 98 -17.64 15.60 -18.66
C LEU A 98 -17.44 14.42 -19.64
N SER A 99 -17.30 14.72 -20.93
CA SER A 99 -17.16 13.77 -22.04
C SER A 99 -15.71 13.34 -22.21
N TYR A 100 -15.16 12.77 -21.14
CA TYR A 100 -13.74 12.46 -20.98
C TYR A 100 -13.16 11.57 -22.11
N ASP A 101 -13.95 10.62 -22.62
CA ASP A 101 -13.52 9.71 -23.69
C ASP A 101 -13.28 10.48 -25.01
N SER A 102 -14.15 11.45 -25.33
CA SER A 102 -13.97 12.34 -26.49
C SER A 102 -12.79 13.29 -26.27
N ALA A 103 -12.66 13.88 -25.08
CA ALA A 103 -11.52 14.75 -24.74
C ALA A 103 -10.17 14.03 -24.93
N ALA A 104 -10.07 12.78 -24.47
CA ALA A 104 -8.88 11.96 -24.65
C ALA A 104 -8.54 11.75 -26.14
N VAL A 105 -9.53 11.37 -26.97
CA VAL A 105 -9.33 11.15 -28.42
C VAL A 105 -8.87 12.43 -29.14
N ILE A 106 -9.39 13.60 -28.77
CA ILE A 106 -8.93 14.88 -29.33
C ILE A 106 -7.49 15.20 -28.91
N LEU A 107 -7.14 15.04 -27.63
CA LEU A 107 -5.78 15.29 -27.13
C LEU A 107 -4.75 14.32 -27.71
N GLU A 108 -5.07 13.02 -27.79
CA GLU A 108 -4.25 12.03 -28.47
C GLU A 108 -4.05 12.35 -29.96
N SER A 109 -5.02 13.00 -30.60
CA SER A 109 -4.93 13.43 -32.00
C SER A 109 -4.03 14.66 -32.16
N GLY A 110 -4.14 15.65 -31.27
CA GLY A 110 -3.21 16.78 -31.21
C GLY A 110 -1.76 16.35 -30.91
N LEU A 111 -1.57 15.41 -29.98
CA LEU A 111 -0.25 14.88 -29.61
C LEU A 111 0.39 14.01 -30.71
N LYS A 112 -0.38 13.42 -31.64
CA LYS A 112 0.19 12.78 -32.85
C LYS A 112 0.83 13.80 -33.80
N ILE A 113 0.42 15.06 -33.74
CA ILE A 113 0.94 16.16 -34.57
C ILE A 113 2.06 16.91 -33.84
N VAL A 114 1.89 17.19 -32.53
CA VAL A 114 2.91 17.85 -31.69
C VAL A 114 3.16 17.03 -30.41
N PRO A 115 3.99 15.97 -30.47
CA PRO A 115 4.19 15.04 -29.35
C PRO A 115 4.69 15.66 -28.04
N ASN A 116 5.39 16.80 -28.12
CA ASN A 116 5.97 17.47 -26.95
C ASN A 116 5.11 18.66 -26.45
N ASN A 117 3.81 18.70 -26.75
CA ASN A 117 2.92 19.74 -26.21
C ASN A 117 2.61 19.45 -24.72
N ILE A 118 3.29 20.17 -23.84
CA ILE A 118 3.19 20.00 -22.38
C ILE A 118 1.75 20.20 -21.87
N GLU A 119 1.00 21.15 -22.42
CA GLU A 119 -0.35 21.46 -21.93
C GLU A 119 -1.35 20.37 -22.33
N MET A 120 -1.24 19.82 -23.55
CA MET A 120 -1.99 18.62 -23.94
C MET A 120 -1.62 17.41 -23.08
N GLN A 121 -0.33 17.21 -22.75
CA GLN A 121 0.11 16.13 -21.87
C GLN A 121 -0.52 16.26 -20.46
N LYS A 122 -0.57 17.47 -19.90
CA LYS A 122 -1.20 17.76 -18.60
C LYS A 122 -2.71 17.51 -18.61
N HIS A 123 -3.41 18.00 -19.63
CA HIS A 123 -4.84 17.75 -19.79
C HIS A 123 -5.14 16.26 -19.97
N LEU A 124 -4.40 15.54 -20.83
CA LEU A 124 -4.63 14.12 -21.05
C LEU A 124 -4.35 13.29 -19.79
N ALA A 125 -3.34 13.67 -18.99
CA ALA A 125 -3.09 13.07 -17.69
C ALA A 125 -4.22 13.31 -16.68
N PHE A 126 -4.79 14.52 -16.65
CA PHE A 126 -5.99 14.82 -15.85
C PHE A 126 -7.19 13.97 -16.28
N ILE A 127 -7.41 13.81 -17.60
CA ILE A 127 -8.51 13.03 -18.16
C ILE A 127 -8.39 11.54 -17.84
N TYR A 128 -7.22 10.93 -18.04
CA TYR A 128 -7.00 9.54 -17.63
C TYR A 128 -7.13 9.37 -16.11
N ARG A 129 -6.69 10.34 -15.27
CA ARG A 129 -6.96 10.32 -13.82
C ARG A 129 -8.46 10.38 -13.50
N LYS A 130 -9.28 11.17 -14.22
CA LYS A 130 -10.75 11.23 -14.04
C LYS A 130 -11.43 9.91 -14.42
N GLN A 131 -11.01 9.29 -15.51
CA GLN A 131 -11.49 7.96 -15.95
C GLN A 131 -11.00 6.80 -15.07
N ARG A 132 -10.01 7.05 -14.18
CA ARG A 132 -9.21 6.00 -13.51
C ARG A 132 -8.50 5.06 -14.50
N ASN A 133 -8.19 5.56 -15.71
CA ASN A 133 -7.49 4.82 -16.75
C ASN A 133 -5.98 4.83 -16.49
N ASN A 134 -5.59 4.17 -15.40
CA ASN A 134 -4.21 4.14 -14.90
C ASN A 134 -3.24 3.52 -15.91
N LYS A 135 -3.74 2.65 -16.82
CA LYS A 135 -2.96 1.98 -17.85
C LYS A 135 -2.45 2.96 -18.92
N GLU A 136 -3.33 3.75 -19.53
CA GLU A 136 -2.88 4.75 -20.52
C GLU A 136 -2.24 5.97 -19.83
N LEU A 137 -2.54 6.26 -18.57
CA LEU A 137 -1.82 7.28 -17.77
C LEU A 137 -0.34 6.89 -17.53
N ILE A 138 -0.06 5.66 -17.11
CA ILE A 138 1.31 5.14 -17.01
C ILE A 138 2.00 5.28 -18.37
N ARG A 139 1.33 4.85 -19.45
CA ARG A 139 1.88 4.90 -20.80
C ARG A 139 2.22 6.32 -21.25
N LEU A 140 1.33 7.28 -21.00
CA LEU A 140 1.55 8.70 -21.32
C LEU A 140 2.83 9.22 -20.66
N PHE A 141 3.00 8.99 -19.37
CA PHE A 141 4.22 9.39 -18.67
C PHE A 141 5.45 8.59 -19.10
N GLU A 142 5.34 7.27 -19.33
CA GLU A 142 6.43 6.46 -19.89
C GLU A 142 6.86 6.96 -21.28
N ASP A 143 5.94 7.41 -22.13
CA ASP A 143 6.22 7.97 -23.46
C ASP A 143 6.80 9.40 -23.38
N VAL A 144 6.34 10.25 -22.46
CA VAL A 144 6.96 11.57 -22.22
C VAL A 144 8.38 11.43 -21.67
N CYS A 145 8.63 10.48 -20.75
CA CYS A 145 9.98 10.17 -20.24
C CYS A 145 10.93 9.58 -21.32
N LYS A 146 10.43 9.08 -22.46
CA LYS A 146 11.26 8.72 -23.62
C LYS A 146 11.65 9.94 -24.46
N LEU A 147 10.79 10.95 -24.50
CA LEU A 147 11.02 12.21 -25.23
C LEU A 147 11.86 13.22 -24.43
N ARG A 148 11.73 13.24 -23.10
CA ARG A 148 12.47 14.10 -22.16
C ARG A 148 12.94 13.28 -20.95
N PRO A 149 14.04 12.51 -21.07
CA PRO A 149 14.53 11.62 -20.00
C PRO A 149 15.04 12.34 -18.74
N ASP A 150 15.29 13.64 -18.88
CA ASP A 150 15.78 14.60 -17.90
C ASP A 150 14.67 15.39 -17.20
N ASN A 151 13.40 15.21 -17.58
CA ASN A 151 12.29 15.95 -16.98
C ASN A 151 11.88 15.39 -15.62
N GLU A 152 12.53 15.88 -14.55
CA GLU A 152 12.26 15.53 -13.15
C GLU A 152 10.76 15.61 -12.80
N GLU A 153 10.01 16.59 -13.32
CA GLU A 153 8.56 16.72 -13.07
C GLU A 153 7.78 15.49 -13.58
N THR A 154 8.10 14.96 -14.77
CA THR A 154 7.43 13.76 -15.30
C THR A 154 7.91 12.50 -14.58
N LEU A 155 9.18 12.42 -14.21
CA LEU A 155 9.70 11.31 -13.41
C LEU A 155 9.02 11.24 -12.05
N ILE A 156 8.86 12.37 -11.34
CA ILE A 156 8.14 12.45 -10.06
C ILE A 156 6.67 12.02 -10.25
N ASN A 157 5.97 12.57 -11.24
CA ASN A 157 4.57 12.19 -11.52
C ASN A 157 4.40 10.68 -11.82
N LEU A 158 5.38 10.07 -12.50
CA LEU A 158 5.39 8.63 -12.79
C LEU A 158 5.73 7.79 -11.54
N ALA A 159 6.69 8.23 -10.71
CA ALA A 159 7.03 7.56 -9.47
C ALA A 159 5.85 7.57 -8.48
N VAL A 160 5.21 8.72 -8.29
CA VAL A 160 3.99 8.86 -7.47
C VAL A 160 2.88 7.96 -8.02
N LEU A 161 2.69 7.89 -9.34
CA LEU A 161 1.69 6.99 -9.94
C LEU A 161 2.01 5.50 -9.72
N TYR A 162 3.28 5.08 -9.78
CA TYR A 162 3.64 3.71 -9.41
C TYR A 162 3.43 3.45 -7.91
N LYS A 163 3.64 4.44 -7.04
CA LYS A 163 3.34 4.36 -5.59
C LYS A 163 1.85 4.21 -5.32
N GLU A 164 1.01 5.04 -5.95
CA GLU A 164 -0.47 4.97 -5.91
C GLU A 164 -1.01 3.58 -6.32
N LEU A 165 -0.21 2.80 -7.06
CA LEU A 165 -0.56 1.50 -7.64
C LEU A 165 0.24 0.32 -7.06
N PHE A 166 1.10 0.56 -6.06
CA PHE A 166 1.96 -0.44 -5.41
C PHE A 166 2.94 -1.17 -6.38
N ILE A 167 3.34 -0.52 -7.49
CA ILE A 167 4.24 -1.08 -8.52
C ILE A 167 5.70 -0.70 -8.20
N TYR A 168 6.15 -1.07 -7.01
CA TYR A 168 7.40 -0.61 -6.41
C TYR A 168 8.65 -0.94 -7.25
N GLU A 169 8.69 -2.06 -7.97
CA GLU A 169 9.84 -2.44 -8.80
C GLU A 169 10.05 -1.46 -9.97
N LYS A 170 8.96 -0.95 -10.57
CA LYS A 170 9.03 0.13 -11.56
C LYS A 170 9.32 1.47 -10.90
N GLN A 171 8.77 1.71 -9.70
CA GLN A 171 9.01 2.94 -8.94
C GLN A 171 10.51 3.14 -8.66
N ILE A 172 11.21 2.10 -8.18
CA ILE A 172 12.66 2.11 -7.94
C ILE A 172 13.44 2.54 -9.19
N ALA A 173 13.11 1.99 -10.35
CA ALA A 173 13.78 2.30 -11.62
C ALA A 173 13.57 3.74 -12.11
N VAL A 174 12.52 4.43 -11.66
CA VAL A 174 12.28 5.86 -11.93
C VAL A 174 12.93 6.73 -10.86
N LEU A 175 12.81 6.35 -9.59
CA LEU A 175 13.39 7.08 -8.46
C LEU A 175 14.93 7.12 -8.52
N LYS A 176 15.60 6.04 -8.94
CA LYS A 176 17.06 6.05 -9.16
C LYS A 176 17.47 7.15 -10.14
N LYS A 177 16.72 7.37 -11.23
CA LYS A 177 16.96 8.47 -12.19
C LYS A 177 16.73 9.86 -11.60
N ILE A 178 15.76 10.01 -10.70
CA ILE A 178 15.54 11.28 -10.02
C ILE A 178 16.74 11.61 -9.13
N ILE A 179 17.29 10.62 -8.42
CA ILE A 179 18.51 10.80 -7.60
C ILE A 179 19.76 11.01 -8.47
N GLU A 180 19.87 10.36 -9.64
CA GLU A 180 20.94 10.61 -10.63
C GLU A 180 20.93 12.05 -11.17
N LEU A 181 19.74 12.67 -11.32
CA LEU A 181 19.56 14.06 -11.76
C LEU A 181 19.69 15.06 -10.60
N ASN A 182 19.18 14.70 -9.41
CA ASN A 182 19.04 15.56 -8.25
C ASN A 182 19.28 14.78 -6.94
N PRO A 183 20.55 14.60 -6.51
CA PRO A 183 20.89 13.82 -5.33
C PRO A 183 20.30 14.36 -4.01
N ASP A 184 20.01 15.66 -3.94
CA ASP A 184 19.41 16.32 -2.77
C ASP A 184 17.88 16.13 -2.66
N ASN A 185 17.24 15.44 -3.61
CA ASN A 185 15.79 15.19 -3.60
C ASN A 185 15.38 14.20 -2.48
N ARG A 186 15.16 14.75 -1.28
CA ARG A 186 14.79 14.00 -0.06
C ARG A 186 13.48 13.24 -0.16
N GLU A 187 12.54 13.71 -0.99
CA GLU A 187 11.24 13.06 -1.19
C GLU A 187 11.43 11.79 -2.03
N ALA A 188 12.12 11.90 -3.17
CA ALA A 188 12.50 10.75 -3.99
C ALA A 188 13.38 9.75 -3.22
N LEU A 189 14.30 10.23 -2.36
CA LEU A 189 15.11 9.35 -1.50
C LEU A 189 14.26 8.63 -0.45
N GLY A 190 13.28 9.30 0.16
CA GLY A 190 12.33 8.68 1.09
C GLY A 190 11.52 7.58 0.42
N ASP A 191 10.94 7.88 -0.73
CA ASP A 191 10.18 6.95 -1.57
C ASP A 191 11.03 5.77 -2.06
N LEU A 192 12.32 5.99 -2.34
CA LEU A 192 13.24 4.93 -2.81
C LEU A 192 13.53 3.93 -1.70
N ILE A 193 13.77 4.41 -0.48
CA ILE A 193 13.93 3.58 0.72
C ILE A 193 12.64 2.78 0.99
N GLU A 194 11.47 3.44 0.92
CA GLU A 194 10.17 2.79 1.12
C GLU A 194 9.91 1.71 0.06
N SER A 195 10.26 1.96 -1.20
CA SER A 195 10.09 0.98 -2.30
C SER A 195 11.02 -0.23 -2.15
N TYR A 196 12.26 -0.01 -1.70
CA TYR A 196 13.20 -1.09 -1.37
C TYR A 196 12.67 -1.95 -0.21
N GLN A 197 12.16 -1.34 0.86
CA GLN A 197 11.55 -2.03 2.00
C GLN A 197 10.32 -2.86 1.58
N ASN A 198 9.42 -2.31 0.76
CA ASN A 198 8.22 -3.02 0.29
C ASN A 198 8.52 -4.19 -0.66
N THR A 199 9.61 -4.12 -1.45
CA THR A 199 10.01 -5.20 -2.37
C THR A 199 10.93 -6.24 -1.73
N GLY A 200 11.48 -5.96 -0.55
CA GLY A 200 12.48 -6.83 0.10
C GLY A 200 13.84 -6.86 -0.61
N GLN A 201 14.11 -5.89 -1.49
CA GLN A 201 15.41 -5.73 -2.14
C GLN A 201 16.45 -5.19 -1.14
N ASN A 202 17.73 -5.39 -1.43
CA ASN A 202 18.79 -5.01 -0.50
C ASN A 202 19.04 -3.49 -0.53
N ILE A 203 18.86 -2.80 0.60
CA ILE A 203 19.08 -1.35 0.67
C ILE A 203 20.55 -0.95 0.46
N GLU A 204 21.49 -1.90 0.62
CA GLU A 204 22.92 -1.68 0.35
C GLU A 204 23.19 -1.30 -1.12
N ASP A 205 22.31 -1.67 -2.06
CA ASP A 205 22.32 -1.20 -3.46
C ASP A 205 22.33 0.34 -3.60
N LEU A 206 21.84 1.06 -2.58
CA LEU A 206 21.79 2.53 -2.56
C LEU A 206 23.15 3.13 -2.22
N LEU A 207 24.03 2.39 -1.53
CA LEU A 207 25.39 2.80 -1.24
C LEU A 207 26.24 2.84 -2.53
N GLU A 208 25.96 1.96 -3.50
CA GLU A 208 26.61 1.99 -4.82
C GLU A 208 26.26 3.26 -5.63
N LEU A 209 25.12 3.89 -5.34
CA LEU A 209 24.71 5.17 -5.92
C LEU A 209 25.32 6.39 -5.19
N GLY A 210 26.20 6.18 -4.22
CA GLY A 210 26.82 7.25 -3.42
C GLY A 210 25.88 7.90 -2.40
N ILE A 211 24.73 7.27 -2.11
CA ILE A 211 23.73 7.77 -1.16
C ILE A 211 24.19 7.44 0.26
N ASP A 212 24.62 8.44 1.02
CA ASP A 212 24.96 8.29 2.45
C ASP A 212 23.69 8.08 3.28
N LEU A 213 23.43 6.82 3.62
CA LEU A 213 22.30 6.43 4.47
C LEU A 213 22.74 6.30 5.93
N PRO A 214 22.04 6.92 6.90
CA PRO A 214 22.39 6.75 8.31
C PRO A 214 22.28 5.28 8.71
N GLU A 215 23.28 4.77 9.43
CA GLU A 215 23.43 3.34 9.78
C GLU A 215 22.14 2.72 10.34
N GLU A 216 21.36 3.49 11.11
CA GLU A 216 20.08 3.06 11.70
C GLU A 216 19.06 2.60 10.65
N LYS A 217 18.97 3.25 9.47
CA LYS A 217 18.10 2.82 8.37
C LYS A 217 18.61 1.58 7.64
N ILE A 218 19.92 1.46 7.48
CA ILE A 218 20.56 0.26 6.90
C ILE A 218 20.29 -0.94 7.82
N PHE A 219 20.46 -0.73 9.13
CA PHE A 219 20.22 -1.73 10.17
C PHE A 219 18.74 -2.13 10.27
N GLU A 220 17.81 -1.18 10.23
CA GLU A 220 16.37 -1.44 10.21
C GLU A 220 15.96 -2.29 8.98
N SER A 221 16.47 -1.96 7.79
CA SER A 221 16.27 -2.76 6.58
C SER A 221 16.85 -4.18 6.72
N LEU A 222 18.09 -4.32 7.20
CA LEU A 222 18.74 -5.62 7.40
C LEU A 222 17.98 -6.49 8.40
N TYR A 223 17.32 -5.90 9.40
CA TYR A 223 16.46 -6.62 10.34
C TYR A 223 15.11 -6.98 9.73
N PHE A 224 14.45 -6.07 9.00
CA PHE A 224 13.18 -6.36 8.32
C PHE A 224 13.33 -7.50 7.29
N SER A 225 14.36 -7.44 6.45
CA SER A 225 14.66 -8.51 5.48
C SER A 225 15.04 -9.82 6.16
N ARG A 226 15.75 -9.79 7.30
CA ARG A 226 16.02 -11.00 8.10
C ARG A 226 14.76 -11.59 8.70
N ASP A 227 13.87 -10.79 9.27
CA ASP A 227 12.66 -11.26 9.93
C ASP A 227 11.62 -11.78 8.92
N MET A 228 11.62 -11.26 7.68
CA MET A 228 10.86 -11.84 6.57
C MET A 228 11.42 -13.22 6.13
N ILE A 229 12.75 -13.40 6.14
CA ILE A 229 13.43 -14.65 5.74
C ILE A 229 13.42 -15.71 6.86
N LEU A 230 13.49 -15.30 8.12
CA LEU A 230 13.68 -16.18 9.29
C LEU A 230 12.41 -16.34 10.15
N GLY A 231 11.37 -15.56 9.88
CA GLY A 231 10.26 -15.31 10.79
C GLY A 231 10.67 -14.36 11.94
N PRO A 232 9.70 -13.86 12.73
CA PRO A 232 9.99 -13.01 13.87
C PRO A 232 10.96 -13.70 14.82
N PRO A 233 11.96 -12.97 15.37
CA PRO A 233 13.05 -13.57 16.13
C PRO A 233 12.47 -14.34 17.32
N ARG A 234 12.86 -15.62 17.43
CA ARG A 234 12.45 -16.48 18.55
C ARG A 234 12.66 -15.71 19.85
N PRO A 235 11.60 -15.52 20.67
CA PRO A 235 11.63 -14.57 21.78
C PRO A 235 12.85 -14.87 22.65
N PRO A 236 13.64 -13.84 23.02
CA PRO A 236 14.95 -14.04 23.62
C PRO A 236 14.79 -14.96 24.83
N PRO A 237 15.59 -16.04 24.93
CA PRO A 237 15.40 -17.03 25.98
C PRO A 237 15.42 -16.30 27.32
N PRO A 238 14.39 -16.50 28.17
CA PRO A 238 14.14 -15.63 29.32
C PRO A 238 15.41 -15.51 30.15
N ILE A 239 15.74 -14.30 30.61
CA ILE A 239 17.04 -14.00 31.23
C ILE A 239 17.16 -14.76 32.56
N ILE A 240 17.68 -16.00 32.47
CA ILE A 240 18.06 -16.79 33.62
C ILE A 240 19.30 -16.13 34.18
N HIS A 241 19.16 -15.40 35.29
CA HIS A 241 20.29 -15.03 36.13
C HIS A 241 20.94 -16.33 36.64
N THR A 242 22.02 -16.76 35.99
CA THR A 242 22.56 -18.13 36.11
C THR A 242 23.40 -18.33 37.36
N THR A 243 22.75 -18.38 38.53
CA THR A 243 23.32 -19.06 39.70
C THR A 243 23.47 -20.55 39.39
N LYS A 244 24.64 -20.94 38.87
CA LYS A 244 24.97 -22.27 38.30
C LYS A 244 24.64 -23.44 39.23
N THR A 245 23.40 -23.92 39.16
CA THR A 245 22.94 -25.12 39.88
C THR A 245 22.15 -25.98 38.89
N ARG A 246 22.76 -27.05 38.35
CA ARG A 246 22.02 -28.03 37.54
C ARG A 246 21.18 -28.89 38.48
N VAL A 247 19.96 -28.43 38.75
CA VAL A 247 19.00 -29.12 39.62
C VAL A 247 18.54 -30.40 38.93
N LYS A 248 19.01 -31.55 39.42
CA LYS A 248 18.52 -32.85 38.95
C LYS A 248 17.08 -33.04 39.41
N PHE A 249 16.14 -32.91 38.48
CA PHE A 249 14.74 -33.25 38.72
C PHE A 249 14.61 -34.74 39.06
N VAL A 250 13.83 -35.03 40.10
CA VAL A 250 13.52 -36.40 40.56
C VAL A 250 12.00 -36.47 40.67
N PRO A 251 11.29 -37.17 39.76
CA PRO A 251 9.84 -37.29 39.85
C PRO A 251 9.44 -38.09 41.10
N TYR A 252 8.33 -37.68 41.72
CA TYR A 252 7.76 -38.27 42.92
C TYR A 252 6.23 -38.35 42.77
N ASP A 253 5.62 -39.24 43.54
CA ASP A 253 4.16 -39.42 43.57
C ASP A 253 3.57 -38.67 44.78
N ASP A 254 4.17 -38.82 45.97
CA ASP A 254 3.84 -38.03 47.16
C ASP A 254 4.81 -36.83 47.31
N PRO A 255 4.32 -35.57 47.34
CA PRO A 255 5.17 -34.41 47.61
C PRO A 255 5.63 -34.37 49.08
N PRO A 256 6.82 -33.80 49.36
CA PRO A 256 7.27 -33.59 50.73
C PRO A 256 6.41 -32.50 51.39
N ARG A 257 5.97 -32.73 52.63
CA ARG A 257 5.11 -31.78 53.39
C ARG A 257 5.76 -31.42 54.73
N PRO A 258 5.80 -30.14 55.13
CA PRO A 258 6.36 -29.76 56.43
C PRO A 258 5.54 -30.38 57.58
N LEU A 259 6.22 -30.85 58.64
CA LEU A 259 5.56 -31.44 59.82
C LEU A 259 4.98 -30.38 60.76
N LEU A 260 5.51 -29.16 60.72
CA LEU A 260 5.05 -28.00 61.47
C LEU A 260 4.96 -26.79 60.52
N PRO A 261 4.05 -25.82 60.76
CA PRO A 261 4.01 -24.59 59.97
C PRO A 261 5.36 -23.86 59.99
N ILE A 262 5.87 -23.49 58.81
CA ILE A 262 7.11 -22.75 58.67
C ILE A 262 6.91 -21.35 59.25
N ARG A 263 7.63 -21.04 60.33
CA ARG A 263 7.57 -19.74 61.03
C ARG A 263 8.96 -19.08 60.95
N PRO A 264 9.22 -18.21 59.96
CA PRO A 264 10.48 -17.47 59.92
C PRO A 264 10.55 -16.43 61.04
N LYS A 265 11.76 -16.15 61.53
CA LYS A 265 12.00 -14.99 62.39
C LYS A 265 11.99 -13.74 61.50
N TYR A 266 11.13 -12.77 61.79
CA TYR A 266 11.13 -11.49 61.07
C TYR A 266 12.43 -10.71 61.40
N PRO A 267 13.20 -10.22 60.42
CA PRO A 267 14.37 -9.37 60.65
C PRO A 267 13.97 -7.99 61.22
N GLU A 268 14.84 -7.41 62.06
CA GLU A 268 14.63 -6.07 62.64
C GLU A 268 14.50 -5.01 61.55
N ILE A 269 15.45 -4.98 60.61
CA ILE A 269 15.54 -4.02 59.50
C ILE A 269 14.27 -4.06 58.63
N ALA A 270 13.79 -5.27 58.28
CA ALA A 270 12.56 -5.43 57.52
C ALA A 270 11.30 -5.02 58.31
N ARG A 271 11.30 -5.21 59.64
CA ARG A 271 10.20 -4.81 60.53
C ARG A 271 10.10 -3.30 60.66
N GLU A 272 11.23 -2.62 60.82
CA GLU A 272 11.32 -1.15 60.90
C GLU A 272 11.01 -0.49 59.55
N GLY A 273 11.48 -1.07 58.45
CA GLY A 273 11.18 -0.62 57.08
C GLY A 273 9.81 -1.00 56.54
N GLY A 274 8.96 -1.72 57.30
CA GLY A 274 7.62 -2.14 56.87
C GLY A 274 7.58 -3.16 55.71
N ILE A 275 8.66 -3.92 55.49
CA ILE A 275 8.90 -4.65 54.24
C ILE A 275 8.27 -6.05 54.25
N GLU A 276 7.01 -6.14 53.83
CA GLU A 276 6.33 -7.42 53.58
C GLU A 276 6.73 -8.09 52.26
N GLY A 277 6.50 -9.40 52.14
CA GLY A 277 6.57 -10.09 50.86
C GLY A 277 6.67 -11.62 50.93
N THR A 278 6.94 -12.25 49.79
CA THR A 278 7.11 -13.70 49.66
C THR A 278 8.49 -14.02 49.07
N VAL A 279 9.34 -14.65 49.87
CA VAL A 279 10.62 -15.21 49.42
C VAL A 279 10.36 -16.63 48.88
N ILE A 280 10.81 -16.94 47.67
CA ILE A 280 10.71 -18.28 47.08
C ILE A 280 12.07 -18.96 47.18
N VAL A 281 12.16 -19.99 48.01
CA VAL A 281 13.39 -20.76 48.25
C VAL A 281 13.25 -22.15 47.64
N GLN A 282 14.21 -22.55 46.81
CA GLN A 282 14.34 -23.91 46.32
C GLN A 282 15.23 -24.72 47.26
N VAL A 283 14.68 -25.79 47.83
CA VAL A 283 15.34 -26.63 48.82
C VAL A 283 15.48 -28.07 48.35
N PHE A 284 16.59 -28.72 48.70
CA PHE A 284 16.75 -30.18 48.59
C PHE A 284 16.39 -30.82 49.93
N ILE A 285 15.27 -31.54 49.94
CA ILE A 285 14.81 -32.33 51.08
C ILE A 285 15.32 -33.75 50.86
N ASP A 286 16.06 -34.30 51.83
CA ASP A 286 16.57 -35.66 51.75
C ASP A 286 15.48 -36.73 51.97
N LYS A 287 15.85 -38.01 51.80
CA LYS A 287 14.94 -39.15 52.03
C LYS A 287 14.48 -39.31 53.50
N TYR A 288 15.00 -38.52 54.43
CA TYR A 288 14.67 -38.51 55.86
C TYR A 288 13.85 -37.27 56.26
N GLY A 289 13.64 -36.29 55.35
CA GLY A 289 12.88 -35.08 55.63
C GLY A 289 13.71 -33.86 56.07
N ASN A 290 15.03 -33.87 55.90
CA ASN A 290 15.90 -32.75 56.24
C ASN A 290 16.20 -31.88 55.01
N VAL A 291 16.12 -30.55 55.16
CA VAL A 291 16.64 -29.59 54.16
C VAL A 291 18.16 -29.55 54.25
N THR A 292 18.85 -30.04 53.21
CA THR A 292 20.33 -30.14 53.17
C THR A 292 20.97 -29.17 52.17
N LYS A 293 20.19 -28.63 51.22
CA LYS A 293 20.59 -27.53 50.34
C LYS A 293 19.42 -26.54 50.22
N ALA A 294 19.73 -25.26 50.05
CA ALA A 294 18.75 -24.19 49.87
C ALA A 294 19.34 -23.11 48.93
N VAL A 295 18.54 -22.60 48.01
CA VAL A 295 18.89 -21.57 47.01
C VAL A 295 17.70 -20.62 46.88
N ILE A 296 17.94 -19.31 46.85
CA ILE A 296 16.88 -18.32 46.57
C ILE A 296 16.55 -18.35 45.07
N LEU A 297 15.27 -18.46 44.71
CA LEU A 297 14.77 -18.26 43.34
C LEU A 297 14.17 -16.87 43.14
N LYS A 298 13.49 -16.35 44.17
CA LYS A 298 12.99 -14.98 44.21
C LYS A 298 13.15 -14.46 45.64
N GLY A 299 14.06 -13.52 45.82
CA GLY A 299 14.38 -12.92 47.11
C GLY A 299 13.89 -11.48 47.23
N ILE A 300 14.15 -10.89 48.39
CA ILE A 300 13.97 -9.46 48.67
C ILE A 300 15.32 -8.95 49.21
N PRO A 301 16.32 -8.71 48.33
CA PRO A 301 17.71 -8.49 48.74
C PRO A 301 17.88 -7.23 49.60
N GLY A 302 18.84 -7.26 50.52
CA GLY A 302 19.15 -6.15 51.42
C GLY A 302 18.25 -6.04 52.68
N THR A 303 17.28 -6.94 52.85
CA THR A 303 16.28 -6.86 53.94
C THR A 303 16.51 -7.85 55.09
N GLY A 304 17.34 -8.88 54.89
CA GLY A 304 17.47 -10.02 55.80
C GLY A 304 16.38 -11.11 55.67
N LEU A 305 15.37 -10.90 54.82
CA LEU A 305 14.24 -11.83 54.66
C LEU A 305 14.66 -13.14 53.97
N ASP A 306 15.66 -13.08 53.08
CA ASP A 306 16.17 -14.24 52.34
C ASP A 306 16.92 -15.22 53.27
N GLU A 307 17.76 -14.68 54.15
CA GLU A 307 18.47 -15.42 55.20
C GLU A 307 17.48 -16.04 56.20
N ALA A 308 16.48 -15.26 56.63
CA ALA A 308 15.43 -15.71 57.53
C ALA A 308 14.57 -16.85 56.91
N ALA A 309 14.31 -16.79 55.61
CA ALA A 309 13.60 -17.86 54.90
C ALA A 309 14.43 -19.15 54.83
N ILE A 310 15.73 -19.05 54.52
CA ILE A 310 16.64 -20.20 54.48
C ILE A 310 16.77 -20.84 55.86
N ASP A 311 16.94 -20.05 56.92
CA ASP A 311 17.05 -20.53 58.30
C ASP A 311 15.79 -21.27 58.76
N ALA A 312 14.61 -20.69 58.51
CA ALA A 312 13.32 -21.30 58.82
C ALA A 312 13.13 -22.67 58.14
N LEU A 313 13.54 -22.78 56.87
CA LEU A 313 13.44 -24.02 56.10
C LEU A 313 14.46 -25.07 56.54
N ARG A 314 15.69 -24.68 56.90
CA ARG A 314 16.70 -25.59 57.47
C ARG A 314 16.30 -26.15 58.84
N LYS A 315 15.59 -25.35 59.65
CA LYS A 315 15.04 -25.77 60.95
C LYS A 315 13.77 -26.62 60.82
N THR A 316 13.01 -26.47 59.74
CA THR A 316 11.79 -27.24 59.49
C THR A 316 12.11 -28.70 59.15
N ARG A 317 11.38 -29.64 59.75
CA ARG A 317 11.37 -31.06 59.36
C ARG A 317 10.19 -31.35 58.45
N PHE A 318 10.42 -32.14 57.40
CA PHE A 318 9.43 -32.51 56.40
C PHE A 318 9.12 -34.01 56.48
N ARG A 319 7.96 -34.42 55.98
CA ARG A 319 7.76 -35.79 55.50
C ARG A 319 8.54 -35.93 54.19
N SER A 320 9.33 -36.99 54.05
CA SER A 320 10.05 -37.30 52.80
C SER A 320 9.06 -37.44 51.64
N ALA A 321 9.44 -36.98 50.45
CA ALA A 321 8.72 -37.33 49.23
C ALA A 321 8.77 -38.84 49.00
N LYS A 322 7.78 -39.42 48.31
CA LYS A 322 7.81 -40.83 47.91
C LYS A 322 7.72 -41.01 46.41
N GLN A 323 8.44 -42.00 45.90
CA GLN A 323 8.32 -42.50 44.53
C GLN A 323 8.17 -44.02 44.60
N ARG A 324 7.09 -44.56 44.02
CA ARG A 324 6.70 -45.98 44.06
C ARG A 324 6.77 -46.56 45.49
N GLY A 325 6.23 -45.81 46.45
CA GLY A 325 6.20 -46.12 47.87
C GLY A 325 7.53 -45.92 48.64
N LYS A 326 8.67 -45.71 47.97
CA LYS A 326 9.98 -45.54 48.60
C LYS A 326 10.28 -44.05 48.85
N SER A 327 10.82 -43.72 50.02
CA SER A 327 11.26 -42.35 50.34
C SER A 327 12.43 -41.92 49.44
N VAL A 328 12.27 -40.79 48.76
CA VAL A 328 13.26 -40.20 47.84
C VAL A 328 13.63 -38.78 48.27
N GLY A 329 14.87 -38.39 48.00
CA GLY A 329 15.31 -37.00 48.17
C GLY A 329 14.98 -36.18 46.91
N VAL A 330 14.35 -35.01 47.08
CA VAL A 330 13.79 -34.21 45.98
C VAL A 330 14.09 -32.72 46.16
N TRP A 331 14.13 -32.01 45.04
CA TRP A 331 14.15 -30.56 45.01
C TRP A 331 12.72 -30.01 44.92
N ILE A 332 12.37 -29.05 45.76
CA ILE A 332 11.06 -28.38 45.76
C ILE A 332 11.23 -26.88 46.04
N SER A 333 10.40 -26.06 45.41
CA SER A 333 10.32 -24.62 45.67
C SER A 333 9.25 -24.33 46.71
N ILE A 334 9.60 -23.62 47.78
CA ILE A 334 8.71 -23.31 48.90
C ILE A 334 8.60 -21.78 49.05
N PRO A 335 7.39 -21.20 48.98
CA PRO A 335 7.16 -19.80 49.32
C PRO A 335 7.15 -19.62 50.84
N VAL A 336 7.97 -18.69 51.33
CA VAL A 336 8.00 -18.23 52.72
C VAL A 336 7.42 -16.82 52.75
N ASN A 337 6.25 -16.69 53.37
CA ASN A 337 5.52 -15.43 53.45
C ASN A 337 5.89 -14.66 54.72
N PHE A 338 6.30 -13.41 54.55
CA PHE A 338 6.54 -12.46 55.62
C PHE A 338 5.43 -11.41 55.62
N LYS A 339 4.66 -11.39 56.70
CA LYS A 339 3.64 -10.39 56.98
C LYS A 339 3.78 -9.87 58.41
N LEU A 340 3.55 -8.59 58.59
CA LEU A 340 3.39 -7.95 59.89
C LEU A 340 2.00 -8.33 60.46
N LYS A 341 1.77 -7.98 61.73
CA LYS A 341 0.58 -8.33 62.50
C LYS A 341 0.20 -7.20 63.44
#